data_AF-A0A957J6N5-F1
#
_entry.id   AF-A0A957J6N5-F1
#
_cell.length_a   1.000
_cell.length_b   1.000
_cell.length_c   1.000
_cell.angle_alpha   90.00
_cell.angle_beta   90.00
_cell.angle_gamma   90.00
#
_symmetry.space_group_name_H-M   'P 1'
#
loop_
_entity.id
_entity.type
_entity.pdbx_description
1 polymer ?
#
loop_
_entity_poly.entity_id
_entity_poly.type
_entity_poly.pdbx_seq_one_letter_code
_entity_poly.pdbx_strand_id
1 'polypeptide(L)'
;MWIVGLIVIFIGLQFWANGQFNGPDQIPISQVAQYLQDGDVESIEVRGNSLTVVLKDGSTFGSAKEGDNIFQMFRDMGVPEEVLISTPIVIQDQSGWNTILTIVITLGPVLLLIWFFTRGFRQMQSGGNNIFGFGRSKAKNLNEGDRPTVTFDDVAGVDEAKDEVKEVVQFLREPERFVQVGARIPKGVLMVGPPGTGKTLLARAIAGEAGVPFFHISGSEFVEMFVGVGASRVRDLFNKAKENAPAIVFVDEIDAVGRQRGAGLGGGHDEREQTLNQILVEMDGFTNDTNVIVIAATNRADVLDPALLRPGRFDRKVIVDRPDVKGREMILKVHARGKPLSKDIELSDIARLTAGFSGADLENLMNEAAIFAARRNANIISMTDMQDAFDRVAIGPERKSRIISDEEKEITAYHEAGHAVVAFFCTHTDPVQKITIIPRGQAGGYTMYLPEDRIFMSVQHFEDRIAMALGGRAAEEVFFGNVTTGASGDLKQVTQMARNMVMSYGMSSELGLRTYGEETGSVFLGRSMGYERDYSEEAARIIDEEVRRIVDRNHQRATDIILQHKEKMIALSEALLEYETIDRNQFEEIMNQEPSQSSQSELLAAD
;
A
#
# COMPACT_ATOMS: atom_id res chain seq x y z
N MET A 1 -8.71 -26.03 -12.61
CA MET A 1 -8.05 -27.01 -11.73
C MET A 1 -8.05 -28.43 -12.33
N TRP A 2 -9.19 -29.10 -12.51
CA TRP A 2 -9.23 -30.48 -13.03
C TRP A 2 -8.67 -30.68 -14.44
N ILE A 3 -8.91 -29.73 -15.35
CA ILE A 3 -8.37 -29.79 -16.74
C ILE A 3 -6.84 -29.70 -16.75
N VAL A 4 -6.27 -28.85 -15.89
CA VAL A 4 -4.81 -28.69 -15.77
C VAL A 4 -4.19 -29.99 -15.22
N GLY A 5 -4.84 -30.63 -14.25
CA GLY A 5 -4.40 -31.93 -13.73
C GLY A 5 -4.37 -33.03 -14.80
N LEU A 6 -5.38 -33.09 -15.68
CA LEU A 6 -5.42 -34.06 -16.78
C LEU A 6 -4.35 -33.80 -17.84
N ILE A 7 -4.04 -32.52 -18.13
CA ILE A 7 -2.96 -32.15 -19.06
C ILE A 7 -1.60 -32.55 -18.50
N VAL A 8 -1.35 -32.33 -17.20
CA VAL A 8 -0.10 -32.72 -16.55
C VAL A 8 0.08 -34.25 -16.56
N ILE A 9 -0.99 -35.00 -16.29
CA ILE A 9 -0.96 -36.48 -16.38
C ILE A 9 -0.71 -36.93 -17.81
N PHE A 10 -1.32 -36.28 -18.80
CA PHE A 10 -1.10 -36.59 -20.22
C PHE A 10 0.35 -36.31 -20.65
N ILE A 11 0.93 -35.17 -20.26
CA ILE A 11 2.33 -34.84 -20.53
C ILE A 11 3.27 -35.83 -19.83
N GLY A 12 2.98 -36.20 -18.57
CA GLY A 12 3.74 -37.21 -17.83
C GLY A 12 3.72 -38.59 -18.51
N LEU A 13 2.57 -39.01 -19.03
CA LEU A 13 2.43 -40.25 -19.80
C LEU A 13 3.17 -40.20 -21.14
N GLN A 14 3.20 -39.04 -21.81
CA GLN A 14 3.96 -38.86 -23.05
C GLN A 14 5.47 -38.89 -22.81
N PHE A 15 5.96 -38.29 -21.73
CA PHE A 15 7.38 -38.37 -21.34
C PHE A 15 7.79 -39.79 -20.95
N TRP A 16 6.92 -40.54 -20.28
CA TRP A 16 7.18 -41.94 -19.92
C TRP A 16 7.15 -42.86 -21.15
N ALA A 17 6.20 -42.67 -22.06
CA ALA A 17 6.07 -43.48 -23.28
C ALA A 17 7.18 -43.19 -24.31
N ASN A 18 7.68 -41.96 -24.38
CA ASN A 18 8.76 -41.55 -25.27
C ASN A 18 10.14 -41.56 -24.58
N GLY A 19 10.33 -42.40 -23.56
CA GLY A 19 11.60 -42.53 -22.85
C GLY A 19 12.79 -42.60 -23.82
N GLN A 20 13.49 -41.47 -23.96
CA GLN A 20 14.66 -41.30 -24.81
C GLN A 20 15.80 -42.15 -24.27
N PHE A 21 15.82 -43.43 -24.63
CA PHE A 21 17.05 -44.19 -24.74
C PHE A 21 17.78 -43.68 -25.98
N ASN A 22 18.87 -42.93 -25.79
CA ASN A 22 19.83 -42.65 -26.85
C ASN A 22 20.28 -44.01 -27.41
N GLY A 23 19.91 -44.30 -28.66
CA GLY A 23 20.45 -45.44 -29.38
C GLY A 23 21.97 -45.29 -29.51
N PRO A 24 22.73 -46.40 -29.65
CA PRO A 24 24.17 -46.36 -29.81
C PRO A 24 24.61 -45.49 -31.00
N ASP A 25 25.81 -44.89 -30.90
CA ASP A 25 26.38 -44.02 -31.93
C ASP A 25 26.36 -44.71 -33.31
N GLN A 26 25.96 -43.95 -34.34
CA GLN A 26 25.82 -44.50 -35.69
C GLN A 26 27.13 -44.44 -36.47
N ILE A 27 27.55 -45.58 -37.01
CA ILE A 27 28.73 -45.71 -37.88
C ILE A 27 28.32 -46.09 -39.31
N PRO A 28 29.01 -45.56 -40.34
CA PRO A 28 28.78 -45.95 -41.74
C PRO A 28 29.02 -47.45 -41.96
N ILE A 29 28.26 -48.05 -42.88
CA ILE A 29 28.32 -49.50 -43.14
C ILE A 29 29.70 -49.98 -43.61
N SER A 30 30.48 -49.09 -44.24
CA SER A 30 31.86 -49.35 -44.65
C SER A 30 32.81 -49.55 -43.47
N GLN A 31 32.58 -48.85 -42.34
CA GLN A 31 33.36 -49.06 -41.11
C GLN A 31 32.99 -50.37 -40.43
N VAL A 32 31.72 -50.78 -40.49
CA VAL A 32 31.29 -52.10 -40.03
C VAL A 32 31.97 -53.21 -40.84
N ALA A 33 32.07 -53.04 -42.16
CA ALA A 33 32.79 -53.99 -43.02
C ALA A 33 34.29 -54.08 -42.66
N GLN A 34 34.91 -52.97 -42.26
CA GLN A 34 36.30 -52.93 -41.81
C GLN A 34 36.49 -53.68 -40.47
N TYR A 35 35.63 -53.44 -39.47
CA TYR A 35 35.68 -54.20 -38.21
C TYR A 35 35.42 -55.71 -38.40
N LEU A 36 34.62 -56.08 -39.39
CA LEU A 36 34.46 -57.48 -39.80
C LEU A 36 35.74 -58.05 -40.43
N GLN A 37 36.49 -57.28 -41.22
CA GLN A 37 37.77 -57.72 -41.79
C GLN A 37 38.85 -57.89 -40.72
N ASP A 38 38.89 -56.99 -39.74
CA ASP A 38 39.85 -57.02 -38.63
C ASP A 38 39.54 -58.10 -37.58
N GLY A 39 38.33 -58.69 -37.63
CA GLY A 39 37.90 -59.78 -36.76
C GLY A 39 37.42 -59.35 -35.37
N ASP A 40 37.10 -58.07 -35.21
CA ASP A 40 36.75 -57.43 -33.93
C ASP A 40 35.26 -57.49 -33.59
N VAL A 41 34.41 -57.95 -34.52
CA VAL A 41 32.96 -58.08 -34.30
C VAL A 41 32.62 -59.37 -33.55
N GLU A 42 31.83 -59.24 -32.48
CA GLU A 42 31.29 -60.36 -31.69
C GLU A 42 29.93 -60.83 -32.23
N SER A 43 29.01 -59.92 -32.52
CA SER A 43 27.70 -60.25 -33.10
C SER A 43 27.07 -59.09 -33.86
N ILE A 44 26.20 -59.41 -34.82
CA ILE A 44 25.41 -58.41 -35.56
C ILE A 44 23.92 -58.76 -35.42
N GLU A 45 23.15 -57.89 -34.78
CA GLU A 45 21.69 -58.01 -34.72
C GLU A 45 21.04 -57.20 -35.83
N VAL A 46 20.12 -57.82 -36.56
CA VAL A 46 19.42 -57.22 -37.70
C VAL A 46 17.96 -57.02 -37.33
N ARG A 47 17.51 -55.76 -37.34
CA ARG A 47 16.11 -55.36 -37.16
C ARG A 47 15.65 -54.54 -38.35
N GLY A 48 14.98 -55.18 -39.31
CA GLY A 48 14.56 -54.53 -40.56
C GLY A 48 15.75 -53.96 -41.34
N ASN A 49 15.77 -52.64 -41.55
CA ASN A 49 16.88 -51.92 -42.22
C ASN A 49 17.97 -51.42 -41.24
N SER A 50 17.83 -51.68 -39.94
CA SER A 50 18.84 -51.30 -38.93
C SER A 50 19.66 -52.50 -38.49
N LEU A 51 20.96 -52.26 -38.36
CA LEU A 51 21.98 -53.19 -37.88
C LEU A 51 22.50 -52.67 -36.54
N THR A 52 22.58 -53.54 -35.54
CA THR A 52 23.31 -53.26 -34.30
C THR A 52 24.53 -54.16 -34.26
N VAL A 53 25.71 -53.56 -34.23
CA VAL A 53 27.00 -54.26 -34.25
C VAL A 53 27.56 -54.23 -32.85
N VAL A 54 27.89 -55.40 -32.31
CA VAL A 54 28.58 -55.55 -31.02
C VAL A 54 30.01 -55.98 -31.30
N LEU A 55 30.98 -55.18 -30.85
CA LEU A 55 32.40 -55.52 -30.92
C LEU A 55 32.82 -56.35 -29.69
N LYS A 56 33.90 -57.12 -29.81
CA LYS A 56 34.47 -57.94 -28.73
C LYS A 56 34.97 -57.13 -27.53
N ASP A 57 35.13 -55.82 -27.68
CA ASP A 57 35.48 -54.89 -26.59
C ASP A 57 34.27 -54.45 -25.75
N GLY A 58 33.05 -54.89 -26.11
CA GLY A 58 31.79 -54.58 -25.44
C GLY A 58 31.10 -53.31 -25.94
N SER A 59 31.67 -52.61 -26.93
CA SER A 59 31.02 -51.44 -27.54
C SER A 59 29.93 -51.85 -28.53
N THR A 60 28.83 -51.08 -28.56
CA THR A 60 27.69 -51.31 -29.45
C THR A 60 27.48 -50.11 -30.35
N PHE A 61 27.34 -50.35 -31.65
CA PHE A 61 27.16 -49.31 -32.67
C PHE A 61 25.94 -49.60 -33.55
N GLY A 62 25.27 -48.55 -33.99
CA GLY A 62 24.18 -48.64 -34.96
C GLY A 62 24.68 -48.45 -36.39
N SER A 63 24.16 -49.22 -37.35
CA SER A 63 24.38 -48.97 -38.77
C SER A 63 23.12 -49.30 -39.58
N ALA A 64 23.07 -48.85 -40.84
CA ALA A 64 21.94 -49.10 -41.72
C ALA A 64 22.32 -50.11 -42.82
N LYS A 65 21.41 -51.03 -43.12
CA LYS A 65 21.55 -52.00 -44.20
C LYS A 65 21.21 -51.34 -45.54
N GLU A 66 22.14 -51.38 -46.49
CA GLU A 66 21.92 -50.96 -47.89
C GLU A 66 21.76 -52.21 -48.78
N GLY A 67 20.52 -52.58 -49.11
CA GLY A 67 20.18 -53.73 -49.95
C GLY A 67 19.38 -54.82 -49.23
N ASP A 68 19.00 -55.90 -49.92
CA ASP A 68 18.13 -56.95 -49.37
C ASP A 68 18.91 -58.09 -48.70
N ASN A 69 20.18 -58.31 -49.03
CA ASN A 69 20.96 -59.46 -48.55
C ASN A 69 22.29 -59.03 -47.90
N ILE A 70 22.37 -59.16 -46.57
CA ILE A 70 23.53 -58.70 -45.76
C ILE A 70 24.80 -59.45 -46.13
N PHE A 71 24.69 -60.74 -46.42
CA PHE A 71 25.82 -61.58 -46.79
C PHE A 71 26.41 -61.26 -48.18
N GLN A 72 25.62 -60.68 -49.09
CA GLN A 72 26.13 -60.19 -50.38
C GLN A 72 26.77 -58.81 -50.22
N MET A 73 26.13 -57.93 -49.45
CA MET A 73 26.63 -56.58 -49.17
C MET A 73 28.05 -56.59 -48.56
N PHE A 74 28.32 -57.45 -47.57
CA PHE A 74 29.67 -57.55 -46.98
C PHE A 74 30.69 -58.25 -47.89
N ARG A 75 30.24 -59.15 -48.78
CA ARG A 75 31.10 -59.76 -49.80
C ARG A 75 31.56 -58.75 -50.84
N ASP A 76 30.65 -57.91 -51.32
CA ASP A 76 30.97 -56.86 -52.29
C ASP A 76 31.94 -55.81 -51.71
N MET A 77 31.97 -55.65 -50.38
CA MET A 77 32.92 -54.81 -49.66
C MET A 77 34.25 -55.49 -49.29
N GLY A 78 34.48 -56.74 -49.74
CA GLY A 78 35.77 -57.43 -49.62
C GLY A 78 36.02 -58.19 -48.32
N VAL A 79 34.97 -58.49 -47.52
CA VAL A 79 35.09 -59.30 -46.29
C VAL A 79 35.25 -60.80 -46.65
N PRO A 80 36.26 -61.52 -46.11
CA PRO A 80 36.46 -62.94 -46.37
C PRO A 80 35.27 -63.81 -45.91
N GLU A 81 34.90 -64.81 -46.73
CA GLU A 81 33.72 -65.65 -46.49
C GLU A 81 33.79 -66.47 -45.19
N GLU A 82 35.00 -66.79 -44.70
CA GLU A 82 35.23 -67.48 -43.43
C GLU A 82 34.81 -66.67 -42.19
N VAL A 83 34.88 -65.33 -42.26
CA VAL A 83 34.53 -64.45 -41.12
C VAL A 83 33.03 -64.19 -41.04
N LEU A 84 32.34 -64.18 -42.19
CA LEU A 84 30.89 -64.01 -42.28
C LEU A 84 30.11 -65.25 -41.79
N ILE A 85 30.72 -66.43 -41.83
CA ILE A 85 30.12 -67.68 -41.34
C ILE A 85 30.35 -67.87 -39.83
N SER A 86 31.43 -67.30 -39.29
CA SER A 86 31.82 -67.46 -37.87
C SER A 86 31.20 -66.40 -36.93
N THR A 87 30.64 -65.32 -37.47
CA THR A 87 29.94 -64.29 -36.69
C THR A 87 28.43 -64.58 -36.62
N PRO A 88 27.83 -64.67 -35.42
CA PRO A 88 26.39 -64.90 -35.29
C PRO A 88 25.59 -63.66 -35.72
N ILE A 89 24.81 -63.81 -36.80
CA ILE A 89 23.87 -62.79 -37.28
C ILE A 89 22.45 -63.19 -36.85
N VAL A 90 21.85 -62.43 -35.93
CA VAL A 90 20.50 -62.69 -35.39
C VAL A 90 19.48 -61.74 -36.02
N ILE A 91 18.54 -62.27 -36.79
CA ILE A 91 17.46 -61.50 -37.40
C ILE A 91 16.26 -61.52 -36.44
N GLN A 92 15.86 -60.36 -35.91
CA GLN A 92 14.69 -60.23 -35.03
C GLN A 92 13.52 -59.59 -35.79
N ASP A 93 12.47 -60.37 -36.06
CA ASP A 93 11.21 -59.86 -36.59
C ASP A 93 10.39 -59.16 -35.49
N GLN A 94 9.95 -57.92 -35.77
CA GLN A 94 9.11 -57.14 -34.86
C GLN A 94 7.71 -57.78 -34.73
N SER A 95 7.45 -58.43 -33.59
CA SER A 95 6.17 -59.06 -33.27
C SER A 95 5.04 -58.02 -33.12
N GLY A 96 3.94 -58.21 -33.87
CA GLY A 96 2.79 -57.28 -33.98
C GLY A 96 1.98 -57.02 -32.70
N TRP A 97 2.34 -57.64 -31.57
CA TRP A 97 1.71 -57.34 -30.28
C TRP A 97 2.13 -55.98 -29.71
N ASN A 98 3.37 -55.53 -30.00
CA ASN A 98 3.85 -54.20 -29.58
C ASN A 98 3.17 -53.06 -30.33
N THR A 99 2.70 -53.31 -31.56
CA THR A 99 1.98 -52.32 -32.38
C THR A 99 0.59 -52.02 -31.81
N ILE A 100 -0.12 -53.04 -31.31
CA ILE A 100 -1.45 -52.87 -30.70
C ILE A 100 -1.36 -52.10 -29.38
N LEU A 101 -0.39 -52.42 -28.53
CA LEU A 101 -0.15 -51.69 -27.28
C LEU A 101 0.21 -50.22 -27.52
N THR A 102 1.01 -49.94 -28.54
CA THR A 102 1.35 -48.56 -28.96
C THR A 102 0.13 -47.78 -29.43
N ILE A 103 -0.75 -48.42 -30.22
CA ILE A 103 -2.00 -47.80 -30.69
C ILE A 103 -2.93 -47.48 -29.50
N VAL A 104 -3.07 -48.38 -28.53
CA VAL A 104 -3.95 -48.17 -27.36
C VAL A 104 -3.42 -47.05 -26.47
N ILE A 105 -2.11 -47.00 -26.20
CA ILE A 105 -1.50 -45.95 -25.38
C ILE A 105 -1.56 -44.58 -26.09
N THR A 106 -1.46 -44.55 -27.42
CA THR A 106 -1.47 -43.30 -28.20
C THR A 106 -2.88 -42.78 -28.47
N LEU A 107 -3.81 -43.64 -28.90
CA LEU A 107 -5.16 -43.23 -29.29
C LEU A 107 -6.18 -43.31 -28.14
N GLY A 108 -5.95 -44.12 -27.12
CA GLY A 108 -6.85 -44.28 -25.97
C GLY A 108 -7.16 -42.95 -25.25
N PRO A 109 -6.14 -42.14 -24.90
CA PRO A 109 -6.36 -40.83 -24.27
C PRO A 109 -7.10 -39.84 -25.18
N VAL A 110 -6.82 -39.86 -26.49
CA VAL A 110 -7.49 -38.99 -27.47
C VAL A 110 -8.97 -39.34 -27.59
N LEU A 111 -9.31 -40.63 -27.64
CA LEU A 111 -10.70 -41.09 -27.68
C LEU A 111 -11.44 -40.79 -26.37
N LEU A 112 -10.78 -40.89 -25.22
CA LEU A 112 -11.34 -40.47 -23.93
C LEU A 112 -11.63 -38.97 -23.87
N LEU A 113 -10.74 -38.14 -24.40
CA LEU A 113 -10.97 -36.70 -24.53
C LEU A 113 -12.15 -36.42 -25.45
N ILE A 114 -12.23 -37.04 -26.64
CA ILE A 114 -13.37 -36.86 -27.55
C ILE A 114 -14.68 -37.29 -26.88
N TRP A 115 -14.70 -38.40 -26.14
CA TRP A 115 -15.87 -38.85 -25.39
C TRP A 115 -16.26 -37.86 -24.28
N PHE A 116 -15.30 -37.33 -23.54
CA PHE A 116 -15.54 -36.33 -22.49
C PHE A 116 -16.04 -35.00 -23.07
N PHE A 117 -15.45 -34.54 -24.18
CA PHE A 117 -15.86 -33.33 -24.88
C PHE A 117 -17.26 -33.48 -25.48
N THR A 118 -17.58 -34.60 -26.12
CA THR A 118 -18.93 -34.82 -26.67
C THR A 118 -20.01 -34.91 -25.60
N ARG A 119 -19.68 -35.36 -24.37
CA ARG A 119 -20.60 -35.36 -23.23
C ARG A 119 -20.71 -33.99 -22.55
N GLY A 120 -19.59 -33.28 -22.39
CA GLY A 120 -19.55 -31.91 -21.84
C GLY A 120 -20.26 -30.89 -22.75
N PHE A 121 -20.11 -31.02 -24.06
CA PHE A 121 -20.79 -30.15 -25.03
C PHE A 121 -22.31 -30.36 -25.04
N ARG A 122 -22.79 -31.60 -24.85
CA ARG A 122 -24.23 -31.89 -24.69
C ARG A 122 -24.81 -31.31 -23.40
N GLN A 123 -24.01 -31.20 -22.33
CA GLN A 123 -24.45 -30.55 -21.09
C GLN A 123 -24.41 -29.01 -21.20
N MET A 124 -23.54 -28.46 -22.05
CA MET A 124 -23.45 -27.02 -22.31
C MET A 124 -24.55 -26.51 -23.26
N GLN A 125 -25.09 -27.35 -24.14
CA GLN A 125 -26.18 -26.99 -25.06
C GLN A 125 -27.57 -26.98 -24.41
N SER A 126 -27.76 -27.64 -23.27
CA SER A 126 -28.99 -27.56 -22.45
C SER A 126 -29.06 -26.29 -21.57
N GLY A 127 -27.97 -25.50 -21.52
CA GLY A 127 -27.90 -24.19 -20.85
C GLY A 127 -27.80 -23.01 -21.83
N GLY A 128 -28.17 -23.23 -23.10
CA GLY A 128 -28.02 -22.28 -24.21
C GLY A 128 -28.97 -21.09 -24.15
N ASN A 129 -28.70 -20.12 -23.27
CA ASN A 129 -29.14 -18.73 -23.47
C ASN A 129 -28.24 -17.66 -22.82
N ASN A 130 -26.95 -17.93 -22.56
CA ASN A 130 -26.13 -17.00 -21.77
C ASN A 130 -24.69 -16.74 -22.27
N ILE A 131 -24.42 -16.94 -23.56
CA ILE A 131 -23.09 -16.66 -24.15
C ILE A 131 -22.96 -15.18 -24.59
N PHE A 132 -24.07 -14.46 -24.78
CA PHE A 132 -24.07 -12.99 -25.00
C PHE A 132 -24.00 -12.15 -23.71
N GLY A 133 -23.83 -12.78 -22.55
CA GLY A 133 -23.80 -12.10 -21.25
C GLY A 133 -22.41 -11.64 -20.77
N PHE A 134 -21.34 -11.87 -21.53
CA PHE A 134 -19.96 -11.59 -21.08
C PHE A 134 -19.62 -10.10 -20.94
N GLY A 135 -20.46 -9.21 -21.47
CA GLY A 135 -20.34 -7.75 -21.33
C GLY A 135 -21.31 -7.11 -20.33
N ARG A 136 -22.31 -7.84 -19.80
CA ARG A 136 -23.20 -7.33 -18.74
C ARG A 136 -22.65 -7.78 -17.40
N SER A 137 -22.24 -6.83 -16.58
CA SER A 137 -21.61 -7.08 -15.29
C SER A 137 -22.38 -8.13 -14.46
N LYS A 138 -21.73 -9.26 -14.17
CA LYS A 138 -22.00 -10.09 -12.97
C LYS A 138 -21.23 -9.53 -11.75
N ALA A 139 -21.08 -8.22 -11.68
CA ALA A 139 -20.78 -7.55 -10.43
C ALA A 139 -22.10 -7.53 -9.65
N LYS A 140 -22.05 -8.03 -8.41
CA LYS A 140 -23.02 -7.82 -7.32
C LYS A 140 -23.97 -6.67 -7.67
N ASN A 141 -25.25 -6.96 -7.93
CA ASN A 141 -26.29 -6.00 -8.31
C ASN A 141 -25.86 -4.60 -7.87
N LEU A 142 -25.40 -3.77 -8.82
CA LEU A 142 -25.39 -2.32 -8.62
C LEU A 142 -26.81 -2.04 -8.18
N ASN A 143 -27.01 -1.85 -6.87
CA ASN A 143 -28.33 -1.69 -6.28
C ASN A 143 -29.09 -0.72 -7.18
N GLU A 144 -30.32 -1.08 -7.55
CA GLU A 144 -31.29 -0.11 -8.09
C GLU A 144 -31.08 1.18 -7.30
N GLY A 145 -30.61 2.24 -7.96
CA GLY A 145 -29.76 3.27 -7.34
C GLY A 145 -30.12 3.55 -5.89
N ASP A 146 -29.22 3.15 -4.98
CA ASP A 146 -29.45 3.25 -3.53
C ASP A 146 -29.80 4.70 -3.21
N ARG A 147 -30.89 4.92 -2.47
CA ARG A 147 -31.27 6.25 -2.00
C ARG A 147 -30.68 6.41 -0.61
N PRO A 148 -29.55 7.11 -0.47
CA PRO A 148 -28.87 7.17 0.82
C PRO A 148 -29.75 7.87 1.84
N THR A 149 -29.81 7.33 3.06
CA THR A 149 -30.48 7.99 4.19
C THR A 149 -29.60 9.00 4.90
N VAL A 150 -28.30 9.01 4.58
CA VAL A 150 -27.30 9.93 5.14
C VAL A 150 -27.58 11.33 4.60
N THR A 151 -27.58 12.34 5.48
CA THR A 151 -27.83 13.75 5.12
C THR A 151 -26.67 14.63 5.57
N PHE A 152 -26.74 15.95 5.34
CA PHE A 152 -25.72 16.87 5.82
C PHE A 152 -25.61 16.94 7.35
N ASP A 153 -26.60 16.48 8.10
CA ASP A 153 -26.57 16.42 9.57
C ASP A 153 -25.65 15.30 10.11
N ASP A 154 -25.30 14.33 9.27
CA ASP A 154 -24.41 13.21 9.61
C ASP A 154 -22.95 13.48 9.21
N VAL A 155 -22.71 14.54 8.44
CA VAL A 155 -21.38 14.99 8.05
C VAL A 155 -21.01 16.17 8.93
N ALA A 156 -19.79 16.24 9.46
CA ALA A 156 -19.37 17.34 10.32
C ALA A 156 -17.93 17.76 10.00
N GLY A 157 -17.58 19.00 10.36
CA GLY A 157 -16.20 19.52 10.27
C GLY A 157 -15.71 19.83 8.85
N VAL A 158 -16.62 19.97 7.89
CA VAL A 158 -16.34 20.31 6.48
C VAL A 158 -17.38 21.33 5.98
N ASP A 159 -17.61 22.38 6.76
CA ASP A 159 -18.72 23.32 6.52
C ASP A 159 -18.52 24.14 5.24
N GLU A 160 -17.28 24.52 4.92
CA GLU A 160 -16.93 25.18 3.67
C GLU A 160 -17.24 24.29 2.46
N ALA A 161 -16.84 23.01 2.54
CA ALA A 161 -17.13 22.05 1.48
C ALA A 161 -18.64 21.83 1.31
N LYS A 162 -19.40 21.78 2.42
CA LYS A 162 -20.87 21.72 2.38
C LYS A 162 -21.47 22.93 1.69
N ASP A 163 -20.99 24.13 2.00
CA ASP A 163 -21.47 25.36 1.38
C ASP A 163 -21.23 25.37 -0.14
N GLU A 164 -20.08 24.88 -0.61
CA GLU A 164 -19.80 24.75 -2.04
C GLU A 164 -20.74 23.74 -2.74
N VAL A 165 -21.11 22.65 -2.08
CA VAL A 165 -21.99 21.61 -2.67
C VAL A 165 -23.48 21.86 -2.44
N LYS A 166 -23.88 22.85 -1.63
CA LYS A 166 -25.30 23.24 -1.48
C LYS A 166 -25.93 23.65 -2.81
N GLU A 167 -25.16 24.31 -3.68
CA GLU A 167 -25.59 24.64 -5.03
C GLU A 167 -25.92 23.36 -5.83
N VAL A 168 -25.04 22.34 -5.75
CA VAL A 168 -25.22 21.02 -6.40
C VAL A 168 -26.52 20.35 -5.96
N VAL A 169 -26.83 20.41 -4.65
CA VAL A 169 -28.10 19.89 -4.12
C VAL A 169 -29.29 20.65 -4.70
N GLN A 170 -29.23 21.99 -4.76
CA GLN A 170 -30.31 22.80 -5.32
C GLN A 170 -30.53 22.51 -6.80
N PHE A 171 -29.46 22.32 -7.59
CA PHE A 171 -29.56 21.93 -8.99
C PHE A 171 -30.29 20.60 -9.17
N LEU A 172 -30.04 19.62 -8.30
CA LEU A 172 -30.70 18.31 -8.37
C LEU A 172 -32.16 18.36 -7.94
N ARG A 173 -32.54 19.25 -7.02
CA ARG A 173 -33.92 19.40 -6.54
C ARG A 173 -34.79 20.26 -7.46
N GLU A 174 -34.24 21.35 -8.00
CA GLU A 174 -34.97 22.34 -8.80
C GLU A 174 -34.22 22.71 -10.11
N PRO A 175 -33.93 21.75 -11.02
CA PRO A 175 -33.12 22.01 -12.21
C PRO A 175 -33.74 23.06 -13.15
N GLU A 176 -35.08 23.06 -13.29
CA GLU A 176 -35.81 23.99 -14.17
C GLU A 176 -35.54 25.46 -13.85
N ARG A 177 -35.40 25.79 -12.56
CA ARG A 177 -35.15 27.16 -12.09
C ARG A 177 -33.84 27.70 -12.64
N PHE A 178 -32.81 26.87 -12.73
CA PHE A 178 -31.49 27.27 -13.23
C PHE A 178 -31.44 27.34 -14.75
N VAL A 179 -32.11 26.42 -15.44
CA VAL A 179 -32.24 26.43 -16.91
C VAL A 179 -32.96 27.68 -17.39
N GLN A 180 -34.01 28.13 -16.69
CA GLN A 180 -34.76 29.35 -17.05
C GLN A 180 -33.91 30.63 -17.03
N VAL A 181 -32.91 30.71 -16.14
CA VAL A 181 -31.98 31.85 -16.07
C VAL A 181 -30.76 31.70 -16.97
N GLY A 182 -30.66 30.59 -17.72
CA GLY A 182 -29.54 30.29 -18.60
C GLY A 182 -28.26 29.85 -17.88
N ALA A 183 -28.36 29.45 -16.61
CA ALA A 183 -27.23 28.92 -15.86
C ALA A 183 -26.83 27.54 -16.41
N ARG A 184 -25.52 27.31 -16.57
CA ARG A 184 -25.00 26.00 -16.95
C ARG A 184 -24.87 25.14 -15.69
N ILE A 185 -25.49 23.96 -15.72
CA ILE A 185 -25.40 22.99 -14.63
C ILE A 185 -23.99 22.39 -14.66
N PRO A 186 -23.27 22.35 -13.52
CA PRO A 186 -21.97 21.71 -13.45
C PRO A 186 -22.13 20.22 -13.75
N LYS A 187 -21.37 19.73 -14.73
CA LYS A 187 -21.43 18.31 -15.14
C LYS A 187 -20.64 17.42 -14.19
N GLY A 188 -19.61 17.97 -13.55
CA GLY A 188 -18.69 17.20 -12.73
C GLY A 188 -18.13 17.97 -11.55
N VAL A 189 -18.14 17.34 -10.38
CA VAL A 189 -17.53 17.85 -9.14
C VAL A 189 -16.37 16.94 -8.75
N LEU A 190 -15.16 17.49 -8.62
CA LEU A 190 -14.01 16.79 -8.10
C LEU A 190 -13.77 17.15 -6.63
N MET A 191 -13.96 16.19 -5.74
CA MET A 191 -13.63 16.28 -4.32
C MET A 191 -12.16 15.90 -4.11
N VAL A 192 -11.39 16.83 -3.57
CA VAL A 192 -9.95 16.65 -3.33
C VAL A 192 -9.65 16.80 -1.86
N GLY A 193 -8.91 15.86 -1.30
CA GLY A 193 -8.42 16.00 0.07
C GLY A 193 -7.80 14.72 0.60
N PRO A 194 -7.17 14.75 1.78
CA PRO A 194 -6.52 13.58 2.38
C PRO A 194 -7.47 12.38 2.56
N PRO A 195 -6.94 11.15 2.68
CA PRO A 195 -7.78 9.99 3.00
C PRO A 195 -8.48 10.17 4.36
N GLY A 196 -9.67 9.59 4.50
CA GLY A 196 -10.41 9.63 5.77
C GLY A 196 -11.12 10.93 6.12
N THR A 197 -11.12 11.95 5.24
CA THR A 197 -11.83 13.23 5.46
C THR A 197 -13.33 13.20 5.14
N GLY A 198 -13.88 12.03 4.77
CA GLY A 198 -15.31 11.88 4.54
C GLY A 198 -15.79 12.27 3.14
N LYS A 199 -14.93 12.27 2.11
CA LYS A 199 -15.33 12.55 0.71
C LYS A 199 -16.51 11.68 0.23
N THR A 200 -16.41 10.37 0.40
CA THR A 200 -17.46 9.41 0.03
C THR A 200 -18.73 9.62 0.86
N LEU A 201 -18.58 9.97 2.15
CA LEU A 201 -19.71 10.28 3.03
C LEU A 201 -20.43 11.57 2.61
N LEU A 202 -19.69 12.62 2.27
CA LEU A 202 -20.22 13.88 1.76
C LEU A 202 -20.96 13.68 0.43
N ALA A 203 -20.41 12.88 -0.50
CA ALA A 203 -21.09 12.57 -1.75
C ALA A 203 -22.42 11.83 -1.53
N ARG A 204 -22.48 10.88 -0.57
CA ARG A 204 -23.73 10.21 -0.19
C ARG A 204 -24.71 11.18 0.47
N ALA A 205 -24.22 12.12 1.28
CA ALA A 205 -25.04 13.15 1.91
C ALA A 205 -25.66 14.11 0.89
N ILE A 206 -24.93 14.49 -0.17
CA ILE A 206 -25.48 15.30 -1.28
C ILE A 206 -26.66 14.57 -1.94
N ALA A 207 -26.53 13.26 -2.21
CA ALA A 207 -27.61 12.47 -2.78
C ALA A 207 -28.82 12.33 -1.84
N GLY A 208 -28.58 12.11 -0.54
CA GLY A 208 -29.62 12.02 0.47
C GLY A 208 -30.38 13.34 0.66
N GLU A 209 -29.67 14.46 0.69
CA GLU A 209 -30.25 15.81 0.80
C GLU A 209 -31.06 16.20 -0.44
N ALA A 210 -30.62 15.77 -1.62
CA ALA A 210 -31.35 15.95 -2.87
C ALA A 210 -32.48 14.93 -3.09
N GLY A 211 -32.48 13.81 -2.35
CA GLY A 211 -33.44 12.72 -2.49
C GLY A 211 -33.30 11.94 -3.81
N VAL A 212 -32.11 11.90 -4.40
CA VAL A 212 -31.85 11.29 -5.71
C VAL A 212 -31.09 9.95 -5.60
N PRO A 213 -31.19 9.06 -6.60
CA PRO A 213 -30.42 7.82 -6.63
C PRO A 213 -28.90 8.08 -6.65
N PHE A 214 -28.15 7.26 -5.91
CA PHE A 214 -26.69 7.32 -5.81
C PHE A 214 -26.04 6.07 -6.41
N PHE A 215 -25.29 6.24 -7.50
CA PHE A 215 -24.54 5.17 -8.14
C PHE A 215 -23.06 5.27 -7.74
N HIS A 216 -22.55 4.27 -7.02
CA HIS A 216 -21.17 4.24 -6.55
C HIS A 216 -20.32 3.26 -7.38
N ILE A 217 -19.13 3.69 -7.78
CA ILE A 217 -18.09 2.82 -8.35
C ILE A 217 -16.71 3.27 -7.84
N SER A 218 -15.80 2.31 -7.57
CA SER A 218 -14.40 2.64 -7.32
C SER A 218 -13.61 2.67 -8.63
N GLY A 219 -12.72 3.64 -8.78
CA GLY A 219 -11.82 3.79 -9.90
C GLY A 219 -10.94 2.56 -10.12
N SER A 220 -10.63 1.83 -9.05
CA SER A 220 -9.88 0.57 -9.12
C SER A 220 -10.66 -0.57 -9.80
N GLU A 221 -11.99 -0.57 -9.76
CA GLU A 221 -12.84 -1.58 -10.40
C GLU A 221 -12.80 -1.50 -11.94
N PHE A 222 -12.29 -0.40 -12.47
CA PHE A 222 -12.11 -0.20 -13.90
C PHE A 222 -10.77 -0.68 -14.43
N VAL A 223 -9.88 -1.18 -13.58
CA VAL A 223 -8.55 -1.69 -13.96
C VAL A 223 -8.59 -3.22 -13.95
N GLU A 224 -8.85 -3.82 -15.11
CA GLU A 224 -8.93 -5.27 -15.27
C GLU A 224 -7.91 -5.81 -16.29
N MET A 225 -7.68 -7.12 -16.28
CA MET A 225 -6.75 -7.79 -17.20
C MET A 225 -7.23 -7.80 -18.66
N PHE A 226 -8.51 -7.49 -18.91
CA PHE A 226 -9.13 -7.57 -20.23
C PHE A 226 -9.44 -6.17 -20.77
N VAL A 227 -8.79 -5.83 -21.89
CA VAL A 227 -8.99 -4.56 -22.60
C VAL A 227 -10.47 -4.37 -22.97
N GLY A 228 -11.02 -3.20 -22.68
CA GLY A 228 -12.39 -2.81 -23.04
C GLY A 228 -13.49 -3.20 -22.06
N VAL A 229 -13.21 -4.04 -21.05
CA VAL A 229 -14.22 -4.39 -20.02
C VAL A 229 -14.55 -3.17 -19.14
N GLY A 230 -13.54 -2.42 -18.69
CA GLY A 230 -13.74 -1.18 -17.93
C GLY A 230 -14.59 -0.16 -18.68
N ALA A 231 -14.27 0.10 -19.96
CA ALA A 231 -15.05 1.00 -20.81
C ALA A 231 -16.52 0.55 -20.99
N SER A 232 -16.80 -0.76 -21.10
CA SER A 232 -18.19 -1.24 -21.18
C SER A 232 -18.96 -0.98 -19.88
N ARG A 233 -18.32 -1.16 -18.72
CA ARG A 233 -18.94 -0.87 -17.41
C ARG A 233 -19.25 0.60 -17.23
N VAL A 234 -18.35 1.49 -17.66
CA VAL A 234 -18.61 2.93 -17.67
C VAL A 234 -19.87 3.23 -18.48
N ARG A 235 -19.99 2.71 -19.71
CA ARG A 235 -21.20 2.92 -20.53
C ARG A 235 -22.47 2.44 -19.84
N ASP A 236 -22.45 1.23 -19.29
CA ASP A 236 -23.60 0.64 -18.61
C ASP A 236 -24.01 1.45 -17.36
N LEU A 237 -23.02 1.91 -16.58
CA LEU A 237 -23.24 2.76 -15.41
C LEU A 237 -23.90 4.08 -15.79
N PHE A 238 -23.36 4.78 -16.79
CA PHE A 238 -23.89 6.06 -17.24
C PHE A 238 -25.27 5.91 -17.88
N ASN A 239 -25.54 4.84 -18.61
CA ASN A 239 -26.88 4.57 -19.16
C ASN A 239 -27.91 4.37 -18.04
N LYS A 240 -27.59 3.58 -17.01
CA LYS A 240 -28.47 3.42 -15.84
C LYS A 240 -28.70 4.73 -15.10
N ALA A 241 -27.68 5.56 -14.95
CA ALA A 241 -27.81 6.86 -14.33
C ALA A 241 -28.74 7.80 -15.13
N LYS A 242 -28.63 7.78 -16.47
CA LYS A 242 -29.51 8.54 -17.38
C LYS A 242 -30.97 8.07 -17.29
N GLU A 243 -31.21 6.76 -17.21
CA GLU A 243 -32.56 6.19 -17.05
C GLU A 243 -33.21 6.57 -15.71
N ASN A 244 -32.40 6.86 -14.68
CA ASN A 244 -32.86 7.21 -13.34
C ASN A 244 -32.64 8.70 -13.00
N ALA A 245 -32.45 9.56 -14.00
CA ALA A 245 -32.23 10.99 -13.77
C ALA A 245 -33.47 11.67 -13.13
N PRO A 246 -33.30 12.61 -12.18
CA PRO A 246 -32.03 13.15 -11.70
C PRO A 246 -31.27 12.16 -10.78
N ALA A 247 -29.97 12.02 -10.98
CA ALA A 247 -29.13 11.05 -10.26
C ALA A 247 -27.67 11.52 -10.08
N ILE A 248 -26.97 10.92 -9.13
CA ILE A 248 -25.54 11.14 -8.90
C ILE A 248 -24.74 9.88 -9.27
N VAL A 249 -23.67 10.07 -10.04
CA VAL A 249 -22.65 9.04 -10.29
C VAL A 249 -21.41 9.40 -9.50
N PHE A 250 -21.05 8.59 -8.50
CA PHE A 250 -19.86 8.77 -7.69
C PHE A 250 -18.75 7.82 -8.09
N VAL A 251 -17.57 8.37 -8.41
CA VAL A 251 -16.35 7.64 -8.75
C VAL A 251 -15.31 7.88 -7.66
N ASP A 252 -15.11 6.92 -6.78
CA ASP A 252 -14.04 6.98 -5.77
C ASP A 252 -12.67 6.68 -6.40
N GLU A 253 -11.58 7.14 -5.80
CA GLU A 253 -10.20 6.88 -6.28
C GLU A 253 -10.02 7.08 -7.79
N ILE A 254 -10.52 8.20 -8.33
CA ILE A 254 -10.44 8.47 -9.78
C ILE A 254 -9.00 8.49 -10.29
N ASP A 255 -8.00 8.72 -9.43
CA ASP A 255 -6.57 8.64 -9.75
C ASP A 255 -6.09 7.23 -10.17
N ALA A 256 -6.86 6.17 -9.93
CA ALA A 256 -6.57 4.84 -10.46
C ALA A 256 -6.63 4.80 -12.00
N VAL A 257 -7.58 5.52 -12.59
CA VAL A 257 -7.83 5.57 -14.05
C VAL A 257 -7.45 6.92 -14.67
N GLY A 258 -7.49 8.00 -13.89
CA GLY A 258 -7.29 9.37 -14.32
C GLY A 258 -5.86 9.87 -14.25
N ARG A 259 -4.88 8.99 -14.01
CA ARG A 259 -3.48 9.38 -13.84
C ARG A 259 -2.85 9.82 -15.17
N GLN A 260 -2.12 10.95 -15.14
CA GLN A 260 -1.39 11.45 -16.31
C GLN A 260 -0.36 10.43 -16.81
N ARG A 261 -0.20 10.37 -18.14
CA ARG A 261 0.72 9.45 -18.83
C ARG A 261 2.11 9.47 -18.21
N GLY A 262 2.64 8.27 -18.00
CA GLY A 262 4.05 8.07 -17.76
C GLY A 262 4.76 7.54 -19.00
N ALA A 263 6.05 7.86 -19.15
CA ALA A 263 6.96 7.24 -20.13
C ALA A 263 7.26 5.75 -19.82
N GLY A 264 6.23 4.97 -19.48
CA GLY A 264 6.31 3.55 -19.16
C GLY A 264 6.08 2.68 -20.40
N LEU A 265 7.13 2.00 -20.86
CA LEU A 265 7.06 0.92 -21.85
C LEU A 265 6.34 -0.29 -21.23
N GLY A 266 5.02 -0.37 -21.33
CA GLY A 266 4.25 -1.54 -20.88
C GLY A 266 2.77 -1.46 -21.19
N GLY A 267 2.20 -2.51 -21.80
CA GLY A 267 0.81 -2.59 -22.29
C GLY A 267 -0.31 -2.59 -21.22
N GLY A 268 -0.04 -2.17 -19.98
CA GLY A 268 -1.06 -1.92 -18.96
C GLY A 268 -1.66 -0.51 -19.03
N HIS A 269 -1.14 0.35 -19.92
CA HIS A 269 -1.62 1.72 -20.12
C HIS A 269 -2.90 1.78 -20.96
N ASP A 270 -3.07 0.88 -21.93
CA ASP A 270 -4.13 0.97 -22.94
C ASP A 270 -5.55 0.84 -22.34
N GLU A 271 -5.71 -0.01 -21.32
CA GLU A 271 -7.01 -0.26 -20.70
C GLU A 271 -7.48 0.89 -19.80
N ARG A 272 -6.57 1.44 -18.98
CA ARG A 272 -6.85 2.60 -18.14
C ARG A 272 -7.18 3.81 -19.00
N GLU A 273 -6.41 4.03 -20.07
CA GLU A 273 -6.63 5.13 -20.99
C GLU A 273 -7.96 4.98 -21.74
N GLN A 274 -8.31 3.76 -22.17
CA GLN A 274 -9.59 3.50 -22.81
C GLN A 274 -10.77 3.76 -21.85
N THR A 275 -10.69 3.29 -20.60
CA THR A 275 -11.72 3.55 -19.59
C THR A 275 -11.82 5.05 -19.28
N LEU A 276 -10.69 5.75 -19.10
CA LEU A 276 -10.66 7.19 -18.86
C LEU A 276 -11.33 7.96 -20.01
N ASN A 277 -10.93 7.68 -21.25
CA ASN A 277 -11.52 8.30 -22.43
C ASN A 277 -13.02 8.01 -22.52
N GLN A 278 -13.47 6.82 -22.13
CA GLN A 278 -14.88 6.49 -22.10
C GLN A 278 -15.66 7.33 -21.08
N ILE A 279 -15.11 7.56 -19.87
CA ILE A 279 -15.71 8.46 -18.87
C ILE A 279 -15.83 9.87 -19.47
N LEU A 280 -14.77 10.36 -20.12
CA LEU A 280 -14.76 11.68 -20.75
C LEU A 280 -15.80 11.81 -21.87
N VAL A 281 -15.95 10.78 -22.72
CA VAL A 281 -16.96 10.75 -23.79
C VAL A 281 -18.37 10.75 -23.21
N GLU A 282 -18.63 10.00 -22.14
CA GLU A 282 -19.95 10.01 -21.49
C GLU A 282 -20.27 11.37 -20.84
N MET A 283 -19.29 12.03 -20.23
CA MET A 283 -19.44 13.37 -19.64
C MET A 283 -19.66 14.46 -20.71
N ASP A 284 -18.87 14.42 -21.78
CA ASP A 284 -18.99 15.35 -22.91
C ASP A 284 -20.35 15.13 -23.62
N GLY A 285 -20.86 13.90 -23.64
CA GLY A 285 -22.15 13.50 -24.20
C GLY A 285 -23.40 13.96 -23.42
N PHE A 286 -23.26 14.52 -22.22
CA PHE A 286 -24.41 15.09 -21.51
C PHE A 286 -24.94 16.36 -22.18
N THR A 287 -26.22 16.35 -22.52
CA THR A 287 -26.97 17.55 -22.90
C THR A 287 -27.48 18.27 -21.65
N ASN A 288 -27.88 19.53 -21.78
CA ASN A 288 -28.43 20.31 -20.66
C ASN A 288 -29.70 19.69 -20.04
N ASP A 289 -30.37 18.77 -20.75
CA ASP A 289 -31.57 18.08 -20.29
C ASP A 289 -31.25 16.81 -19.47
N THR A 290 -29.99 16.37 -19.49
CA THR A 290 -29.57 15.15 -18.78
C THR A 290 -29.18 15.53 -17.35
N ASN A 291 -30.13 15.54 -16.42
CA ASN A 291 -29.97 15.94 -15.01
C ASN A 291 -29.10 14.96 -14.17
N VAL A 292 -27.92 14.60 -14.66
CA VAL A 292 -26.98 13.68 -14.01
C VAL A 292 -25.72 14.43 -13.65
N ILE A 293 -25.29 14.33 -12.38
CA ILE A 293 -24.06 14.96 -11.90
C ILE A 293 -23.04 13.88 -11.56
N VAL A 294 -21.82 14.02 -12.08
CA VAL A 294 -20.71 13.12 -11.76
C VAL A 294 -19.88 13.71 -10.64
N ILE A 295 -19.74 12.99 -9.53
CA ILE A 295 -18.86 13.36 -8.43
C ILE A 295 -17.68 12.41 -8.41
N ALA A 296 -16.45 12.91 -8.40
CA ALA A 296 -15.26 12.10 -8.29
C ALA A 296 -14.49 12.46 -7.02
N ALA A 297 -13.87 11.49 -6.37
CA ALA A 297 -13.00 11.72 -5.21
C ALA A 297 -11.56 11.29 -5.53
N THR A 298 -10.59 12.09 -5.08
CA THR A 298 -9.17 11.71 -5.12
C THR A 298 -8.44 12.21 -3.88
N ASN A 299 -7.40 11.48 -3.50
CA ASN A 299 -6.42 11.92 -2.51
C ASN A 299 -5.26 12.70 -3.16
N ARG A 300 -5.15 12.68 -4.49
CA ARG A 300 -3.98 13.15 -5.24
C ARG A 300 -4.40 13.88 -6.52
N ALA A 301 -4.80 15.14 -6.39
CA ALA A 301 -5.13 15.95 -7.56
C ALA A 301 -3.91 16.28 -8.44
N ASP A 302 -2.70 16.20 -7.90
CA ASP A 302 -1.41 16.46 -8.57
C ASP A 302 -1.11 15.47 -9.70
N VAL A 303 -1.60 14.23 -9.61
CA VAL A 303 -1.29 13.18 -10.60
C VAL A 303 -2.36 13.03 -11.67
N LEU A 304 -3.48 13.74 -11.56
CA LEU A 304 -4.59 13.62 -12.50
C LEU A 304 -4.26 14.25 -13.85
N ASP A 305 -4.75 13.64 -14.92
CA ASP A 305 -4.66 14.19 -16.26
C ASP A 305 -5.40 15.54 -16.31
N PRO A 306 -4.75 16.64 -16.72
CA PRO A 306 -5.38 17.96 -16.86
C PRO A 306 -6.62 17.96 -17.77
N ALA A 307 -6.76 16.96 -18.66
CA ALA A 307 -7.94 16.79 -19.49
C ALA A 307 -9.22 16.56 -18.67
N LEU A 308 -9.14 15.96 -17.47
CA LEU A 308 -10.29 15.79 -16.57
C LEU A 308 -10.80 17.12 -16.01
N LEU A 309 -9.89 18.08 -15.80
CA LEU A 309 -10.17 19.37 -15.16
C LEU A 309 -10.62 20.45 -16.15
N ARG A 310 -10.81 20.10 -17.43
CA ARG A 310 -11.26 21.06 -18.45
C ARG A 310 -12.73 21.42 -18.26
N PRO A 311 -13.15 22.67 -18.55
CA PRO A 311 -14.55 23.07 -18.49
C PRO A 311 -15.46 22.13 -19.28
N GLY A 312 -16.58 21.72 -18.66
CA GLY A 312 -17.52 20.73 -19.22
C GLY A 312 -17.28 19.28 -18.74
N ARG A 313 -16.23 19.05 -17.95
CA ARG A 313 -15.94 17.77 -17.27
C ARG A 313 -16.03 17.97 -15.76
N PHE A 314 -14.92 17.88 -15.03
CA PHE A 314 -14.85 18.27 -13.62
C PHE A 314 -14.57 19.77 -13.53
N ASP A 315 -15.61 20.57 -13.73
CA ASP A 315 -15.55 22.04 -13.74
C ASP A 315 -15.62 22.66 -12.34
N ARG A 316 -16.09 21.91 -11.34
CA ARG A 316 -16.04 22.28 -9.93
C ARG A 316 -15.01 21.44 -9.18
N LYS A 317 -14.16 22.10 -8.40
CA LYS A 317 -13.23 21.47 -7.46
C LYS A 317 -13.62 21.87 -6.05
N VAL A 318 -13.94 20.89 -5.22
CA VAL A 318 -14.29 21.06 -3.81
C VAL A 318 -13.17 20.48 -2.98
N ILE A 319 -12.63 21.28 -2.07
CA ILE A 319 -11.55 20.86 -1.18
C ILE A 319 -12.16 20.33 0.12
N VAL A 320 -11.80 19.10 0.49
CA VAL A 320 -12.27 18.40 1.69
C VAL A 320 -11.06 18.10 2.57
N ASP A 321 -10.59 19.13 3.26
CA ASP A 321 -9.41 19.09 4.09
C ASP A 321 -9.65 18.41 5.45
N ARG A 322 -8.57 18.30 6.24
CA ARG A 322 -8.68 17.79 7.61
C ARG A 322 -9.47 18.79 8.46
N PRO A 323 -10.30 18.31 9.39
CA PRO A 323 -11.10 19.16 10.26
C PRO A 323 -10.23 19.98 11.23
N ASP A 324 -10.66 21.21 11.49
CA ASP A 324 -10.15 22.07 12.55
C ASP A 324 -10.58 21.57 13.94
N VAL A 325 -10.15 22.23 15.03
CA VAL A 325 -10.50 21.82 16.40
C VAL A 325 -12.03 21.73 16.59
N LYS A 326 -12.79 22.71 16.07
CA LYS A 326 -14.26 22.71 16.19
C LYS A 326 -14.88 21.61 15.35
N GLY A 327 -14.38 21.39 14.14
CA GLY A 327 -14.78 20.33 13.24
C GLY A 327 -14.56 18.95 13.86
N ARG A 328 -13.41 18.72 14.49
CA ARG A 328 -13.12 17.48 15.24
C ARG A 328 -14.08 17.28 16.40
N GLU A 329 -14.37 18.32 17.16
CA GLU A 329 -15.38 18.26 18.24
C GLU A 329 -16.77 17.88 17.70
N MET A 330 -17.19 18.46 16.57
CA MET A 330 -18.46 18.12 15.93
C MET A 330 -18.50 16.68 15.40
N ILE A 331 -17.41 16.22 14.77
CA ILE A 331 -17.28 14.84 14.30
C ILE A 331 -17.35 13.86 15.50
N LEU A 332 -16.64 14.15 16.58
CA LEU A 332 -16.70 13.36 17.82
C LEU A 332 -18.13 13.34 18.38
N LYS A 333 -18.87 14.45 18.35
CA LYS A 333 -20.29 14.50 18.77
C LYS A 333 -21.17 13.59 17.91
N VAL A 334 -20.95 13.53 16.59
CA VAL A 334 -21.68 12.62 15.69
C VAL A 334 -21.39 11.16 16.06
N HIS A 335 -20.11 10.79 16.22
CA HIS A 335 -19.72 9.41 16.56
C HIS A 335 -19.96 9.02 18.02
N ALA A 336 -20.22 9.99 18.90
CA ALA A 336 -20.68 9.76 20.27
C ALA A 336 -22.16 9.39 20.35
N ARG A 337 -22.97 9.68 19.33
CA ARG A 337 -24.40 9.32 19.31
C ARG A 337 -24.55 7.81 19.47
N GLY A 338 -25.27 7.39 20.52
CA GLY A 338 -25.47 5.97 20.84
C GLY A 338 -24.37 5.32 21.68
N LYS A 339 -23.35 6.06 22.12
CA LYS A 339 -22.30 5.55 23.03
C LYS A 339 -22.45 6.16 24.43
N PRO A 340 -22.45 5.35 25.51
CA PRO A 340 -22.52 5.87 26.87
C PRO A 340 -21.15 6.42 27.32
N LEU A 341 -21.02 7.74 27.38
CA LEU A 341 -19.81 8.43 27.84
C LEU A 341 -19.92 8.84 29.32
N SER A 342 -18.82 8.81 30.06
CA SER A 342 -18.76 9.41 31.40
C SER A 342 -18.96 10.92 31.33
N LYS A 343 -19.46 11.52 32.42
CA LYS A 343 -19.65 12.97 32.55
C LYS A 343 -18.34 13.76 32.56
N ASP A 344 -17.24 13.09 32.89
CA ASP A 344 -15.91 13.69 33.02
C ASP A 344 -15.22 13.87 31.66
N ILE A 345 -15.82 13.39 30.56
CA ILE A 345 -15.25 13.49 29.22
C ILE A 345 -15.74 14.78 28.55
N GLU A 346 -14.83 15.72 28.38
CA GLU A 346 -15.04 16.90 27.54
C GLU A 346 -14.52 16.64 26.12
N LEU A 347 -15.43 16.54 25.14
CA LEU A 347 -15.05 16.27 23.74
C LEU A 347 -14.19 17.39 23.13
N SER A 348 -14.27 18.61 23.65
CA SER A 348 -13.40 19.73 23.28
C SER A 348 -11.93 19.45 23.57
N ASP A 349 -11.62 18.76 24.67
CA ASP A 349 -10.25 18.45 25.04
C ASP A 349 -9.69 17.29 24.21
N ILE A 350 -10.54 16.29 23.93
CA ILE A 350 -10.19 15.22 22.98
C ILE A 350 -9.96 15.80 21.57
N ALA A 351 -10.77 16.77 21.14
CA ALA A 351 -10.59 17.44 19.85
C ALA A 351 -9.26 18.20 19.76
N ARG A 352 -8.80 18.82 20.85
CA ARG A 352 -7.47 19.45 20.92
C ARG A 352 -6.35 18.41 20.87
N LEU A 353 -6.47 17.32 21.62
CA LEU A 353 -5.49 16.23 21.66
C LEU A 353 -5.30 15.55 20.30
N THR A 354 -6.39 15.40 19.55
CA THR A 354 -6.44 14.72 18.24
C THR A 354 -6.05 15.64 17.07
N ALA A 355 -5.12 16.57 17.28
CA ALA A 355 -4.68 17.46 16.22
C ALA A 355 -4.15 16.67 15.01
N GLY A 356 -4.60 17.08 13.82
CA GLY A 356 -4.24 16.43 12.56
C GLY A 356 -4.98 15.12 12.27
N PHE A 357 -5.86 14.63 13.15
CA PHE A 357 -6.69 13.45 12.87
C PHE A 357 -7.70 13.75 11.75
N SER A 358 -7.94 12.75 10.90
CA SER A 358 -9.05 12.77 9.94
C SER A 358 -10.36 12.35 10.60
N GLY A 359 -11.49 12.54 9.92
CA GLY A 359 -12.80 12.10 10.43
C GLY A 359 -12.85 10.59 10.69
N ALA A 360 -12.23 9.79 9.80
CA ALA A 360 -12.10 8.35 9.98
C ALA A 360 -11.23 7.98 11.18
N ASP A 361 -10.18 8.74 11.48
CA ASP A 361 -9.34 8.50 12.66
C ASP A 361 -10.12 8.78 13.95
N LEU A 362 -10.97 9.80 13.97
CA LEU A 362 -11.85 10.12 15.09
C LEU A 362 -12.95 9.08 15.29
N GLU A 363 -13.54 8.58 14.20
CA GLU A 363 -14.48 7.45 14.25
C GLU A 363 -13.80 6.23 14.87
N ASN A 364 -12.59 5.91 14.42
CA ASN A 364 -11.81 4.79 14.93
C ASN A 364 -11.43 4.96 16.41
N LEU A 365 -11.04 6.18 16.83
CA LEU A 365 -10.76 6.51 18.22
C LEU A 365 -11.97 6.28 19.12
N MET A 366 -13.15 6.78 18.71
CA MET A 366 -14.39 6.56 19.45
C MET A 366 -14.77 5.07 19.49
N ASN A 367 -14.45 4.31 18.46
CA ASN A 367 -14.69 2.87 18.42
C ASN A 367 -13.75 2.10 19.34
N GLU A 368 -12.46 2.39 19.31
CA GLU A 368 -11.47 1.76 20.19
C GLU A 368 -11.75 2.09 21.67
N ALA A 369 -12.20 3.30 22.00
CA ALA A 369 -12.60 3.65 23.37
C ALA A 369 -13.76 2.76 23.87
N ALA A 370 -14.74 2.50 23.00
CA ALA A 370 -15.83 1.57 23.33
C ALA A 370 -15.33 0.12 23.49
N ILE A 371 -14.35 -0.30 22.68
CA ILE A 371 -13.73 -1.63 22.80
C ILE A 371 -12.94 -1.75 24.12
N PHE A 372 -12.23 -0.71 24.55
CA PHE A 372 -11.54 -0.70 25.85
C PHE A 372 -12.51 -0.80 27.02
N ALA A 373 -13.59 -0.02 27.00
CA ALA A 373 -14.65 -0.11 28.00
C ALA A 373 -15.25 -1.52 28.06
N ALA A 374 -15.57 -2.09 26.89
CA ALA A 374 -16.12 -3.45 26.80
C ALA A 374 -15.15 -4.53 27.31
N ARG A 375 -13.85 -4.40 27.03
CA ARG A 375 -12.82 -5.34 27.55
C ARG A 375 -12.71 -5.32 29.07
N ARG A 376 -12.97 -4.17 29.70
CA ARG A 376 -13.04 -4.02 31.16
C ARG A 376 -14.40 -4.42 31.74
N ASN A 377 -15.33 -4.92 30.92
CA ASN A 377 -16.73 -5.17 31.27
C ASN A 377 -17.43 -3.92 31.84
N ALA A 378 -17.05 -2.73 31.39
CA ALA A 378 -17.68 -1.48 31.78
C ALA A 378 -18.83 -1.13 30.82
N ASN A 379 -19.93 -0.60 31.36
CA ASN A 379 -21.10 -0.16 30.58
C ASN A 379 -21.02 1.33 30.16
N ILE A 380 -19.99 2.04 30.61
CA ILE A 380 -19.77 3.48 30.37
C ILE A 380 -18.30 3.64 29.98
N ILE A 381 -18.04 4.41 28.92
CA ILE A 381 -16.70 4.75 28.46
C ILE A 381 -16.13 5.84 29.38
N SER A 382 -14.98 5.58 30.01
CA SER A 382 -14.29 6.54 30.89
C SER A 382 -13.21 7.32 30.14
N MET A 383 -12.73 8.42 30.75
CA MET A 383 -11.64 9.21 30.19
C MET A 383 -10.38 8.38 29.95
N THR A 384 -10.10 7.41 30.82
CA THR A 384 -9.00 6.45 30.66
C THR A 384 -9.14 5.62 29.38
N ASP A 385 -10.36 5.18 29.02
CA ASP A 385 -10.58 4.42 27.77
C ASP A 385 -10.33 5.31 26.54
N MET A 386 -10.71 6.59 26.62
CA MET A 386 -10.46 7.57 25.55
C MET A 386 -8.98 7.82 25.36
N GLN A 387 -8.22 7.96 26.45
CA GLN A 387 -6.76 8.09 26.42
C GLN A 387 -6.09 6.82 25.87
N ASP A 388 -6.49 5.63 26.33
CA ASP A 388 -5.95 4.37 25.82
C ASP A 388 -6.27 4.14 24.34
N ALA A 389 -7.46 4.57 23.90
CA ALA A 389 -7.85 4.56 22.49
C ALA A 389 -7.01 5.52 21.67
N PHE A 390 -6.79 6.74 22.17
CA PHE A 390 -5.89 7.70 21.54
C PHE A 390 -4.48 7.12 21.38
N ASP A 391 -3.89 6.60 22.46
CA ASP A 391 -2.56 6.00 22.43
C ASP A 391 -2.46 4.90 21.38
N ARG A 392 -3.50 4.07 21.26
CA ARG A 392 -3.54 2.98 20.30
C ARG A 392 -3.67 3.45 18.85
N VAL A 393 -4.47 4.48 18.59
CA VAL A 393 -4.68 5.03 17.23
C VAL A 393 -3.47 5.86 16.80
N ALA A 394 -2.90 6.67 17.69
CA ALA A 394 -1.78 7.56 17.39
C ALA A 394 -0.43 6.83 17.31
N ILE A 395 -0.13 5.95 18.28
CA ILE A 395 1.22 5.37 18.48
C ILE A 395 1.22 3.87 18.16
N GLY A 396 0.16 3.17 18.54
CA GLY A 396 -0.02 1.75 18.29
C GLY A 396 -0.30 0.94 19.56
N PRO A 397 -0.45 -0.39 19.44
CA PRO A 397 -0.78 -1.25 20.56
C PRO A 397 0.36 -1.34 21.58
N GLU A 398 -0.04 -1.52 22.84
CA GLU A 398 0.86 -1.76 23.98
C GLU A 398 1.59 -3.10 23.84
N ARG A 399 2.91 -3.11 24.11
CA ARG A 399 3.75 -4.31 24.00
C ARG A 399 3.98 -5.00 25.34
N LYS A 400 2.96 -5.72 25.82
CA LYS A 400 3.03 -6.48 27.08
C LYS A 400 4.04 -7.64 27.09
N SER A 401 4.47 -8.11 25.92
CA SER A 401 5.38 -9.27 25.80
C SER A 401 6.87 -8.90 25.84
N ARG A 402 7.22 -7.61 25.78
CA ARG A 402 8.62 -7.18 25.82
C ARG A 402 9.06 -7.12 27.27
N ILE A 403 10.00 -8.00 27.66
CA ILE A 403 10.69 -7.90 28.93
C ILE A 403 11.68 -6.74 28.78
N ILE A 404 11.50 -5.68 29.58
CA ILE A 404 12.39 -4.51 29.64
C ILE A 404 13.22 -4.69 30.91
N SER A 405 14.55 -4.52 30.82
CA SER A 405 15.39 -4.54 32.02
C SER A 405 15.15 -3.29 32.87
N ASP A 406 15.44 -3.35 34.17
CA ASP A 406 15.29 -2.19 35.05
C ASP A 406 16.18 -1.02 34.60
N GLU A 407 17.38 -1.31 34.07
CA GLU A 407 18.29 -0.32 33.46
C GLU A 407 17.69 0.34 32.21
N GLU A 408 17.05 -0.43 31.31
CA GLU A 408 16.38 0.13 30.13
C GLU A 408 15.15 0.99 30.54
N LYS A 409 14.42 0.57 31.57
CA LYS A 409 13.31 1.36 32.14
C LYS A 409 13.81 2.69 32.71
N GLU A 410 14.91 2.67 33.46
CA GLU A 410 15.52 3.86 34.05
C GLU A 410 15.99 4.83 32.96
N ILE A 411 16.72 4.35 31.96
CA ILE A 411 17.14 5.20 30.82
C ILE A 411 15.93 5.82 30.13
N THR A 412 14.87 5.04 29.89
CA THR A 412 13.63 5.53 29.26
C THR A 412 12.95 6.60 30.14
N ALA A 413 12.90 6.42 31.46
CA ALA A 413 12.31 7.39 32.38
C ALA A 413 13.05 8.74 32.31
N TYR A 414 14.38 8.73 32.37
CA TYR A 414 15.18 9.94 32.25
C TYR A 414 15.10 10.57 30.86
N HIS A 415 14.99 9.76 29.81
CA HIS A 415 14.79 10.26 28.44
C HIS A 415 13.46 11.01 28.31
N GLU A 416 12.35 10.42 28.73
CA GLU A 416 11.02 11.04 28.63
C GLU A 416 10.88 12.25 29.55
N ALA A 417 11.39 12.17 30.78
CA ALA A 417 11.39 13.31 31.68
C ALA A 417 12.30 14.45 31.16
N GLY A 418 13.38 14.15 30.42
CA GLY A 418 14.21 15.15 29.75
C GLY A 418 13.44 15.98 28.73
N HIS A 419 12.60 15.33 27.92
CA HIS A 419 11.70 16.03 27.01
C HIS A 419 10.70 16.93 27.76
N ALA A 420 10.06 16.40 28.81
CA ALA A 420 9.04 17.12 29.57
C ALA A 420 9.59 18.33 30.34
N VAL A 421 10.75 18.17 30.99
CA VAL A 421 11.40 19.25 31.76
C VAL A 421 11.83 20.38 30.83
N VAL A 422 12.47 20.07 29.70
CA VAL A 422 12.86 21.10 28.72
C VAL A 422 11.61 21.78 28.14
N ALA A 423 10.54 21.03 27.87
CA ALA A 423 9.28 21.60 27.41
C ALA A 423 8.66 22.59 28.41
N PHE A 424 8.76 22.32 29.72
CA PHE A 424 8.19 23.18 30.75
C PHE A 424 8.92 24.52 30.90
N PHE A 425 10.24 24.53 30.74
CA PHE A 425 11.05 25.76 30.89
C PHE A 425 11.20 26.58 29.61
N CYS A 426 10.90 26.01 28.45
CA CYS A 426 10.80 26.75 27.20
C CYS A 426 9.51 27.58 27.14
N THR A 427 9.55 28.75 26.51
CA THR A 427 8.42 29.70 26.51
C THR A 427 7.42 29.45 25.39
N HIS A 428 7.84 28.88 24.25
CA HIS A 428 6.99 28.70 23.06
C HIS A 428 6.70 27.23 22.76
N THR A 429 6.87 26.34 23.74
CA THR A 429 6.55 24.91 23.66
C THR A 429 5.08 24.65 23.97
N ASP A 430 4.57 23.54 23.45
CA ASP A 430 3.24 23.05 23.79
C ASP A 430 3.26 22.42 25.20
N PRO A 431 2.20 22.60 26.02
CA PRO A 431 2.17 22.07 27.37
C PRO A 431 2.13 20.53 27.39
N VAL A 432 2.82 19.93 28.37
CA VAL A 432 2.85 18.48 28.56
C VAL A 432 1.51 17.99 29.11
N GLN A 433 0.96 16.98 28.45
CA GLN A 433 -0.34 16.39 28.80
C GLN A 433 -0.20 15.05 29.53
N LYS A 434 0.75 14.22 29.12
CA LYS A 434 0.98 12.86 29.66
C LYS A 434 2.40 12.43 29.37
N ILE A 435 3.02 11.73 30.31
CA ILE A 435 4.35 11.12 30.15
C ILE A 435 4.22 9.64 30.50
N THR A 436 4.76 8.75 29.69
CA THR A 436 4.71 7.31 29.99
C THR A 436 5.96 6.58 29.51
N ILE A 437 6.42 5.62 30.33
CA ILE A 437 7.52 4.71 30.00
C ILE A 437 7.02 3.34 29.54
N ILE A 438 5.71 3.21 29.29
CA ILE A 438 5.11 1.95 28.82
C ILE A 438 5.34 1.85 27.30
N PRO A 439 5.97 0.77 26.81
CA PRO A 439 6.31 0.65 25.39
C PRO A 439 5.07 0.45 24.53
N ARG A 440 4.94 1.28 23.49
CA ARG A 440 3.85 1.22 22.51
C ARG A 440 4.39 1.32 21.09
N GLY A 441 3.84 0.51 20.18
CA GLY A 441 4.27 0.55 18.79
C GLY A 441 5.78 0.32 18.65
N GLN A 442 6.54 1.28 18.10
CA GLN A 442 8.00 1.24 18.03
C GLN A 442 8.69 2.01 19.18
N ALA A 443 7.95 2.75 20.01
CA ALA A 443 8.47 3.60 21.06
C ALA A 443 8.72 2.83 22.37
N GLY A 444 9.77 3.19 23.11
CA GLY A 444 10.09 2.66 24.45
C GLY A 444 9.30 3.36 25.55
N GLY A 445 9.14 4.67 25.42
CA GLY A 445 8.23 5.55 26.14
C GLY A 445 7.79 6.66 25.19
N TYR A 446 6.99 7.61 25.68
CA TYR A 446 6.74 8.86 24.95
C TYR A 446 6.19 9.95 25.89
N THR A 447 6.45 11.19 25.48
CA THR A 447 5.89 12.40 26.09
C THR A 447 4.86 13.02 25.14
N MET A 448 3.64 13.19 25.64
CA MET A 448 2.53 13.76 24.89
C MET A 448 2.34 15.24 25.25
N TYR A 449 2.19 16.07 24.22
CA TYR A 449 1.93 17.49 24.35
C TYR A 449 0.51 17.81 23.87
N LEU A 450 -0.08 18.87 24.40
CA LEU A 450 -1.36 19.40 23.91
C LEU A 450 -1.07 20.50 22.87
N PRO A 451 -1.16 20.20 21.57
CA PRO A 451 -0.78 21.15 20.52
C PRO A 451 -1.71 22.35 20.50
N GLU A 452 -1.14 23.55 20.36
CA GLU A 452 -1.90 24.75 20.03
C GLU A 452 -2.06 24.89 18.50
N ASP A 453 -3.27 25.20 18.05
CA ASP A 453 -3.57 25.36 16.62
C ASP A 453 -3.01 26.70 16.11
N ARG A 454 -1.72 26.70 15.76
CA ARG A 454 -0.98 27.88 15.28
C ARG A 454 -0.72 27.76 13.78
N ILE A 455 -1.21 28.75 13.02
CA ILE A 455 -0.97 28.85 11.57
C ILE A 455 0.47 29.32 11.28
N PHE A 456 0.99 30.21 12.12
CA PHE A 456 2.31 30.82 11.94
C PHE A 456 3.24 30.44 13.07
N MET A 457 4.46 30.02 12.72
CA MET A 457 5.51 29.63 13.66
C MET A 457 6.69 30.59 13.54
N SER A 458 7.15 31.13 14.68
CA SER A 458 8.33 31.99 14.74
C SER A 458 9.62 31.17 14.79
N VAL A 459 10.76 31.84 14.58
CA VAL A 459 12.09 31.23 14.75
C VAL A 459 12.26 30.67 16.17
N GLN A 460 11.85 31.43 17.19
CA GLN A 460 11.93 31.01 18.59
C GLN A 460 11.08 29.77 18.86
N HIS A 461 9.91 29.63 18.22
CA HIS A 461 9.09 28.44 18.36
C HIS A 461 9.79 27.20 17.80
N PHE A 462 10.44 27.30 16.64
CA PHE A 462 11.22 26.18 16.11
C PHE A 462 12.43 25.85 16.97
N GLU A 463 13.16 26.85 17.47
CA GLU A 463 14.29 26.64 18.37
C GLU A 463 13.85 25.94 19.66
N ASP A 464 12.75 26.39 20.28
CA ASP A 464 12.18 25.79 21.49
C ASP A 464 11.75 24.33 21.24
N ARG A 465 11.14 24.04 20.08
CA ARG A 465 10.78 22.67 19.68
C ARG A 465 11.99 21.77 19.42
N ILE A 466 13.05 22.31 18.82
CA ILE A 466 14.30 21.57 18.60
C ILE A 466 14.97 21.27 19.95
N ALA A 467 15.05 22.25 20.86
CA ALA A 467 15.60 22.05 22.20
C ALA A 467 14.81 20.98 22.98
N MET A 468 13.48 21.04 22.93
CA MET A 468 12.60 20.03 23.54
C MET A 468 12.85 18.63 22.98
N ALA A 469 12.93 18.48 21.65
CA ALA A 469 13.22 17.19 21.01
C ALA A 469 14.63 16.68 21.33
N LEU A 470 15.59 17.55 21.62
CA LEU A 470 16.93 17.14 22.08
C LEU A 470 16.99 16.86 23.59
N GLY A 471 15.92 17.15 24.34
CA GLY A 471 15.87 17.00 25.80
C GLY A 471 16.15 15.57 26.27
N GLY A 472 15.54 14.55 25.64
CA GLY A 472 15.78 13.15 26.01
C GLY A 472 17.23 12.72 25.80
N ARG A 473 17.84 13.13 24.68
CA ARG A 473 19.26 12.88 24.41
C ARG A 473 20.17 13.59 25.42
N ALA A 474 19.90 14.86 25.70
CA ALA A 474 20.68 15.64 26.65
C ALA A 474 20.57 15.07 28.08
N ALA A 475 19.42 14.53 28.47
CA ALA A 475 19.24 13.86 29.75
C ALA A 475 20.09 12.58 29.85
N GLU A 476 20.12 11.77 28.78
CA GLU A 476 20.98 10.58 28.74
C GLU A 476 22.46 10.94 28.94
N GLU A 477 22.93 11.98 28.26
CA GLU A 477 24.31 12.45 28.34
C GLU A 477 24.69 12.97 29.73
N VAL A 478 23.78 13.72 30.38
CA VAL A 478 24.04 14.31 31.70
C VAL A 478 24.03 13.28 32.83
N PHE A 479 23.10 12.33 32.82
CA PHE A 479 22.90 11.41 33.94
C PHE A 479 23.62 10.07 33.79
N PHE A 480 23.73 9.53 32.57
CA PHE A 480 24.37 8.23 32.34
C PHE A 480 25.74 8.34 31.70
N GLY A 481 26.11 9.50 31.13
CA GLY A 481 27.38 9.71 30.42
C GLY A 481 27.53 8.87 29.14
N ASN A 482 26.48 8.12 28.78
CA ASN A 482 26.40 7.23 27.64
C ASN A 482 25.11 7.53 26.88
N VAL A 483 25.16 7.28 25.58
CA VAL A 483 24.10 7.66 24.66
C VAL A 483 23.51 6.44 23.99
N THR A 484 22.18 6.41 23.87
CA THR A 484 21.46 5.29 23.30
C THR A 484 20.98 5.54 21.87
N THR A 485 20.42 4.50 21.26
CA THR A 485 19.75 4.57 19.95
C THR A 485 18.29 5.04 20.05
N GLY A 486 17.75 5.23 21.26
CA GLY A 486 16.39 5.68 21.51
C GLY A 486 16.08 7.03 20.87
N ALA A 487 17.03 7.97 20.97
CA ALA A 487 16.93 9.34 20.42
C ALA A 487 16.92 9.43 18.88
N SER A 488 16.98 8.32 18.14
CA SER A 488 17.07 8.33 16.68
C SER A 488 15.84 8.96 16.01
N GLY A 489 14.65 8.76 16.58
CA GLY A 489 13.41 9.40 16.14
C GLY A 489 13.47 10.91 16.29
N ASP A 490 13.97 11.40 17.42
CA ASP A 490 14.05 12.83 17.72
C ASP A 490 15.09 13.52 16.86
N LEU A 491 16.27 12.91 16.68
CA LEU A 491 17.32 13.44 15.82
C LEU A 491 16.84 13.59 14.36
N LYS A 492 16.01 12.66 13.88
CA LYS A 492 15.41 12.77 12.54
C LYS A 492 14.45 13.95 12.45
N GLN A 493 13.60 14.15 13.46
CA GLN A 493 12.67 15.28 13.52
C GLN A 493 13.43 16.62 13.62
N VAL A 494 14.41 16.71 14.52
CA VAL A 494 15.30 17.86 14.70
C VAL A 494 15.99 18.24 13.40
N THR A 495 16.58 17.25 12.72
CA THR A 495 17.27 17.48 11.45
C THR A 495 16.31 18.00 10.38
N GLN A 496 15.10 17.45 10.30
CA GLN A 496 14.10 17.92 9.33
C GLN A 496 13.61 19.34 9.65
N MET A 497 13.36 19.65 10.91
CA MET A 497 12.94 20.99 11.34
C MET A 497 14.04 22.02 11.03
N ALA A 498 15.29 21.75 11.43
CA ALA A 498 16.43 22.62 11.14
C ALA A 498 16.64 22.81 9.64
N ARG A 499 16.52 21.74 8.83
CA ARG A 499 16.59 21.87 7.36
C ARG A 499 15.47 22.72 6.79
N ASN A 500 14.23 22.57 7.26
CA ASN A 500 13.10 23.39 6.77
C ASN A 500 13.27 24.86 7.17
N MET A 501 13.77 25.16 8.37
CA MET A 501 14.10 26.52 8.79
C MET A 501 15.07 27.18 7.81
N VAL A 502 16.12 26.45 7.42
CA VAL A 502 17.18 26.95 6.55
C VAL A 502 16.74 27.01 5.08
N MET A 503 16.16 25.94 4.56
CA MET A 503 15.87 25.77 3.13
C MET A 503 14.51 26.30 2.68
N SER A 504 13.47 26.20 3.51
CA SER A 504 12.09 26.49 3.09
C SER A 504 11.56 27.80 3.68
N TYR A 505 11.95 28.14 4.91
CA TYR A 505 11.41 29.30 5.61
C TYR A 505 12.33 30.54 5.56
N GLY A 506 13.55 30.41 5.06
CA GLY A 506 14.52 31.51 4.99
C GLY A 506 14.91 32.06 6.37
N MET A 507 14.98 31.19 7.39
CA MET A 507 15.29 31.56 8.78
C MET A 507 16.80 31.54 9.10
N SER A 508 17.67 31.37 8.10
CA SER A 508 19.13 31.49 8.25
C SER A 508 19.59 32.89 7.83
N SER A 509 20.48 33.49 8.63
CA SER A 509 21.10 34.78 8.32
C SER A 509 22.11 34.70 7.17
N GLU A 510 22.74 33.54 6.95
CA GLU A 510 23.81 33.36 5.96
C GLU A 510 23.28 33.13 4.53
N LEU A 511 22.18 32.39 4.39
CA LEU A 511 21.61 32.03 3.08
C LEU A 511 20.57 33.03 2.56
N GLY A 512 20.12 33.96 3.42
CA GLY A 512 19.15 34.99 3.06
C GLY A 512 17.72 34.47 2.86
N LEU A 513 16.87 35.31 2.25
CA LEU A 513 15.42 35.08 2.12
C LEU A 513 15.05 34.34 0.82
N ARG A 514 15.73 33.22 0.53
CA ARG A 514 15.45 32.38 -0.65
C ARG A 514 15.12 30.95 -0.23
N THR A 515 14.26 30.29 -1.01
CA THR A 515 13.99 28.86 -0.89
C THR A 515 15.01 28.02 -1.67
N TYR A 516 15.45 26.91 -1.08
CA TYR A 516 16.38 25.95 -1.66
C TYR A 516 15.69 24.59 -1.78
N GLY A 517 15.97 23.86 -2.87
CA GLY A 517 15.48 22.50 -3.08
C GLY A 517 14.01 22.43 -3.43
N GLU A 518 13.51 23.31 -4.32
CA GLU A 518 12.10 23.26 -4.73
C GLU A 518 11.67 21.83 -5.11
N GLU A 519 10.50 21.42 -4.60
CA GLU A 519 9.76 20.23 -5.07
C GLU A 519 9.14 20.46 -6.47
N THR A 520 9.83 21.17 -7.37
CA THR A 520 9.36 21.42 -8.75
C THR A 520 9.73 20.29 -9.71
N GLY A 521 9.63 19.05 -9.24
CA GLY A 521 9.75 17.84 -10.04
C GLY A 521 8.49 17.00 -9.92
N SER A 522 7.73 16.85 -11.01
CA SER A 522 6.65 15.87 -11.11
C SER A 522 7.10 14.54 -10.50
N VAL A 523 6.35 14.05 -9.49
CA VAL A 523 6.53 12.79 -8.70
C VAL A 523 6.60 11.52 -9.58
N PHE A 524 6.64 11.70 -10.89
CA PHE A 524 6.59 10.71 -11.94
C PHE A 524 7.89 9.93 -12.14
N LEU A 525 9.06 10.56 -12.00
CA LEU A 525 10.34 9.84 -12.01
C LEU A 525 10.61 9.36 -10.58
N GLY A 526 10.69 8.03 -10.42
CA GLY A 526 10.72 7.37 -9.11
C GLY A 526 11.66 8.04 -8.11
N ARG A 527 11.25 8.01 -6.83
CA ARG A 527 11.94 8.54 -5.62
C ARG A 527 13.44 8.16 -5.48
N SER A 528 13.99 7.38 -6.40
CA SER A 528 15.35 6.83 -6.41
C SER A 528 16.27 7.38 -7.52
N MET A 529 15.78 8.18 -8.47
CA MET A 529 16.67 8.95 -9.35
C MET A 529 16.81 10.36 -8.78
N GLY A 530 18.04 10.67 -8.33
CA GLY A 530 18.36 11.82 -7.48
C GLY A 530 17.69 13.11 -7.94
N TYR A 531 17.06 13.78 -6.98
CA TYR A 531 16.63 15.17 -7.12
C TYR A 531 17.84 16.00 -7.57
N GLU A 532 17.71 16.65 -8.71
CA GLU A 532 18.69 17.63 -9.15
C GLU A 532 18.58 18.81 -8.19
N ARG A 533 19.62 19.02 -7.36
CA ARG A 533 19.68 20.16 -6.44
C ARG A 533 19.68 21.43 -7.28
N ASP A 534 18.77 22.37 -7.01
CA ASP A 534 18.71 23.69 -7.64
C ASP A 534 19.75 24.68 -7.06
N TYR A 535 20.73 24.17 -6.31
CA TYR A 535 21.78 24.92 -5.65
C TYR A 535 23.15 24.24 -5.77
N SER A 536 24.20 25.06 -5.78
CA SER A 536 25.60 24.60 -5.87
C SER A 536 26.05 23.80 -4.64
N GLU A 537 27.11 23.00 -4.78
CA GLU A 537 27.75 22.30 -3.65
C GLU A 537 28.23 23.26 -2.54
N GLU A 538 28.61 24.49 -2.89
CA GLU A 538 28.98 25.50 -1.89
C GLU A 538 27.77 25.89 -1.01
N ALA A 539 26.62 26.12 -1.63
CA ALA A 539 25.37 26.36 -0.90
C ALA A 539 24.95 25.13 -0.08
N ALA A 540 25.16 23.92 -0.61
CA ALA A 540 24.89 22.68 0.13
C ALA A 540 25.74 22.58 1.41
N ARG A 541 27.04 22.92 1.31
CA ARG A 541 27.94 22.97 2.46
C ARG A 541 27.47 23.98 3.50
N ILE A 542 27.11 25.19 3.08
CA ILE A 542 26.59 26.23 3.98
C ILE A 542 25.30 25.75 4.66
N ILE A 543 24.37 25.14 3.92
CA ILE A 543 23.13 24.58 4.48
C ILE A 543 23.44 23.57 5.59
N ASP A 544 24.34 22.61 5.34
CA ASP A 544 24.68 21.59 6.34
C ASP A 544 25.41 22.20 7.57
N GLU A 545 26.24 23.23 7.37
CA GLU A 545 26.88 23.98 8.47
C GLU A 545 25.86 24.77 9.31
N GLU A 546 24.89 25.43 8.67
CA GLU A 546 23.79 26.14 9.34
C GLU A 546 22.93 25.18 10.16
N VAL A 547 22.53 24.06 9.56
CA VAL A 547 21.74 23.02 10.23
C VAL A 547 22.47 22.51 11.45
N ARG A 548 23.76 22.16 11.31
CA ARG A 548 24.59 21.73 12.44
C ARG A 548 24.63 22.80 13.54
N ARG A 549 24.84 24.07 13.19
CA ARG A 549 24.90 25.17 14.16
C ARG A 549 23.59 25.31 14.94
N ILE A 550 22.45 25.22 14.27
CA ILE A 550 21.12 25.29 14.90
C ILE A 550 20.94 24.12 15.88
N VAL A 551 21.31 22.90 15.47
CA VAL A 551 21.18 21.71 16.30
C VAL A 551 22.12 21.77 17.51
N ASP A 552 23.41 22.03 17.30
CA ASP A 552 24.42 22.07 18.37
C ASP A 552 24.08 23.14 19.43
N ARG A 553 23.63 24.33 18.99
CA ARG A 553 23.21 25.40 19.91
C ARG A 553 21.99 25.01 20.75
N ASN A 554 20.99 24.38 20.15
CA ASN A 554 19.79 23.96 20.88
C ASN A 554 20.04 22.72 21.75
N HIS A 555 20.97 21.86 21.36
CA HIS A 555 21.46 20.78 22.20
C HIS A 555 22.09 21.34 23.48
N GLN A 556 23.04 22.27 23.34
CA GLN A 556 23.66 22.94 24.49
C GLN A 556 22.62 23.61 25.39
N ARG A 557 21.64 24.31 24.80
CA ARG A 557 20.55 24.93 25.55
C ARG A 557 19.73 23.91 26.34
N ALA A 558 19.41 22.76 25.74
CA ALA A 558 18.71 21.68 26.44
C ALA A 558 19.54 21.12 27.60
N THR A 559 20.85 20.89 27.37
CA THR A 559 21.79 20.47 28.41
C THR A 559 21.86 21.47 29.56
N ASP A 560 21.95 22.77 29.27
CA ASP A 560 22.01 23.82 30.28
C ASP A 560 20.73 23.87 31.14
N ILE A 561 19.55 23.72 30.52
CA ILE A 561 18.26 23.65 31.23
C ILE A 561 18.22 22.43 32.16
N ILE A 562 18.65 21.27 31.68
CA ILE A 562 18.66 20.03 32.46
C ILE A 562 19.63 20.13 33.65
N LEU A 563 20.81 20.72 33.44
CA LEU A 563 21.79 20.94 34.51
C LEU A 563 21.28 21.92 35.56
N GLN A 564 20.62 23.01 35.15
CA GLN A 564 20.03 24.00 36.06
C GLN A 564 18.88 23.42 36.89
N HIS A 565 18.16 22.43 36.37
CA HIS A 565 16.98 21.84 36.99
C HIS A 565 17.14 20.35 37.31
N LYS A 566 18.37 19.93 37.67
CA LYS A 566 18.72 18.53 37.97
C LYS A 566 17.81 17.88 39.01
N GLU A 567 17.46 18.61 40.07
CA GLU A 567 16.60 18.10 41.15
C GLU A 567 15.19 17.74 40.67
N LYS A 568 14.59 18.59 39.81
CA LYS A 568 13.25 18.33 39.23
C LYS A 568 13.28 17.17 38.26
N MET A 569 14.39 17.03 37.53
CA MET A 569 14.62 15.92 36.60
C MET A 569 14.67 14.58 37.34
N ILE A 570 15.40 14.50 38.46
CA ILE A 570 15.45 13.30 39.30
C ILE A 570 14.06 12.98 39.87
N ALA A 571 13.38 13.98 40.46
CA ALA A 571 12.06 13.77 41.05
C ALA A 571 11.02 13.25 40.03
N LEU A 572 11.05 13.77 38.80
CA LEU A 572 10.16 13.32 37.75
C LEU A 572 10.51 11.91 37.25
N SER A 573 11.80 11.60 37.08
CA SER A 573 12.25 10.25 36.70
C SER A 573 11.86 9.20 37.74
N GLU A 574 12.04 9.49 39.03
CA GLU A 574 11.67 8.58 40.12
C GLU A 574 10.15 8.33 40.14
N ALA A 575 9.36 9.39 39.98
CA ALA A 575 7.92 9.25 39.84
C ALA A 575 7.52 8.42 38.62
N LEU A 576 8.22 8.54 37.48
CA LEU A 576 7.96 7.71 36.30
C LEU A 576 8.31 6.24 36.54
N LEU A 577 9.37 5.96 37.29
CA LEU A 577 9.75 4.60 37.66
C LEU A 577 8.73 3.96 38.62
N GLU A 578 8.11 4.74 39.51
CA GLU A 578 7.09 4.25 40.45
C GLU A 578 5.72 4.06 39.79
N TYR A 579 5.24 5.05 39.04
CA TYR A 579 3.87 5.07 38.51
C TYR A 579 3.75 4.63 37.04
N GLU A 580 4.87 4.50 36.32
CA GLU A 580 4.99 4.21 34.87
C GLU A 580 4.32 5.22 33.92
N THR A 581 3.35 6.00 34.40
CA THR A 581 2.62 7.04 33.68
C THR A 581 2.29 8.20 34.62
N ILE A 582 2.54 9.41 34.16
CA ILE A 582 2.24 10.66 34.88
C ILE A 582 1.33 11.52 34.00
N ASP A 583 0.19 11.93 34.56
CA ASP A 583 -0.73 12.86 33.93
C ASP A 583 -0.31 14.32 34.16
N ARG A 584 -0.84 15.24 33.34
CA ARG A 584 -0.58 16.68 33.42
C ARG A 584 -0.61 17.26 34.84
N ASN A 585 -1.65 16.96 35.62
CA ASN A 585 -1.81 17.54 36.96
C ASN A 585 -0.68 17.11 37.90
N GLN A 586 -0.27 15.83 37.83
CA GLN A 586 0.84 15.30 38.62
C GLN A 586 2.18 15.88 38.14
N PHE A 587 2.36 16.03 36.83
CA PHE A 587 3.53 16.67 36.26
C PHE A 587 3.67 18.13 36.71
N GLU A 588 2.60 18.93 36.58
CA GLU A 588 2.59 20.32 37.04
C GLU A 588 2.83 20.44 38.55
N GLU A 589 2.35 19.49 39.34
CA GLU A 589 2.62 19.43 40.78
C GLU A 589 4.11 19.21 41.06
N ILE A 590 4.73 18.20 40.44
CA ILE A 590 6.18 17.91 40.58
C ILE A 590 7.03 19.10 40.12
N MET A 591 6.66 19.74 39.02
CA MET A 591 7.42 20.85 38.46
C MET A 591 7.28 22.16 39.25
N ASN A 592 6.18 22.36 39.97
CA ASN A 592 5.94 23.56 40.79
C ASN A 592 6.31 23.39 42.26
N GLN A 593 6.63 22.19 42.73
CA GLN A 593 7.16 21.97 44.07
C GLN A 593 8.51 22.68 44.25
N GLU A 594 8.68 23.37 45.38
CA GLU A 594 9.99 23.85 45.81
C GLU A 594 10.85 22.62 46.21
N PRO A 595 12.14 22.60 45.83
CA PRO A 595 12.98 21.44 46.10
C PRO A 595 13.03 21.14 47.60
N SER A 596 12.76 19.87 47.96
CA SER A 596 12.75 19.43 49.35
C SER A 596 14.16 19.51 49.93
N GLN A 597 14.30 20.03 51.15
CA GLN A 597 15.61 20.22 51.81
C GLN A 597 16.40 18.91 52.06
N SER A 598 15.82 17.73 51.80
CA SER A 598 16.47 16.43 51.96
C SER A 598 17.40 16.05 50.80
N SER A 599 17.17 16.52 49.58
CA SER A 599 18.03 16.22 48.42
C SER A 599 19.29 17.09 48.37
N GLN A 600 19.26 18.28 48.99
CA GLN A 600 20.44 19.14 49.13
C GLN A 600 21.51 18.55 50.06
N SER A 601 21.12 17.75 51.06
CA SER A 601 22.06 17.10 51.97
C SER A 601 22.81 15.92 51.37
N GLU A 602 22.23 15.21 50.39
CA GLU A 602 22.91 14.11 49.70
C GLU A 602 23.84 14.60 48.59
N LEU A 603 23.49 15.70 47.90
CA LEU A 603 24.35 16.34 46.91
C LEU A 603 25.62 16.96 47.52
N LEU A 604 25.52 17.57 48.71
CA LEU A 604 26.69 18.10 49.44
C LEU A 604 27.58 17.02 50.08
N ALA A 605 27.13 15.76 50.10
CA ALA A 605 27.90 14.63 50.60
C ALA A 605 28.65 13.86 49.49
N ALA A 606 28.38 14.16 48.21
CA ALA A 606 28.94 13.49 47.05
C ALA A 606 29.99 14.32 46.27
N ASP A 607 30.27 15.56 46.70
CA ASP A 607 31.36 16.41 46.19
C ASP A 607 32.67 16.26 46.99
#